data_AF-A0A7W1N886-F1
#
_entry.id   AF-A0A7W1N886-F1
#
_cell.length_a   1.000
_cell.length_b   1.000
_cell.length_c   1.000
_cell.angle_alpha   90.00
_cell.angle_beta   90.00
_cell.angle_gamma   90.00
#
_symmetry.space_group_name_H-M   'P 1'
#
loop_
_entity.id
_entity.type
_entity.pdbx_description
1 polymer ?
#
loop_
_entity_poly.entity_id
_entity_poly.type
_entity_poly.pdbx_seq_one_letter_code
_entity_poly.pdbx_strand_id
1 'polypeptide(L)' 'MASDELPDVDEMLLQLVRLERRQPVLERDLARAQDRHATFPNPVAERQVAKLAAELKSVAATVEQLRVSLRPAMRA' A
#
# COMPACT_ATOMS: atom_id res chain seq x y z
N MET A 1 -7.27 0.71 34.42
CA MET A 1 -7.51 2.05 33.88
C MET A 1 -6.90 2.06 32.49
N ALA A 2 -7.74 2.23 31.47
CA ALA A 2 -7.34 2.21 30.08
C ALA A 2 -6.51 3.46 29.79
N SER A 3 -5.24 3.26 29.46
CA SER A 3 -4.49 4.28 28.75
C SER A 3 -5.11 4.33 27.36
N ASP A 4 -5.95 5.34 27.11
CA ASP A 4 -6.21 5.83 25.75
C ASP A 4 -4.85 6.31 25.23
N GLU A 5 -4.05 5.37 24.72
CA GLU A 5 -2.82 5.69 24.01
C GLU A 5 -3.26 6.41 22.74
N LEU A 6 -3.14 7.74 22.77
CA LEU A 6 -3.21 8.57 21.59
C LEU A 6 -2.43 7.88 20.47
N PRO A 7 -2.98 7.79 19.25
CA PRO A 7 -2.28 7.15 18.15
C PRO A 7 -0.92 7.80 17.98
N ASP A 8 0.14 6.99 17.98
CA ASP A 8 1.51 7.46 17.80
C ASP A 8 1.65 8.05 16.40
N VAL A 9 1.56 9.38 16.32
CA VAL A 9 1.61 10.16 15.08
C VAL A 9 2.93 9.91 14.36
N ASP A 10 4.03 9.73 15.08
CA ASP A 10 5.34 9.46 14.50
C ASP A 10 5.36 8.07 13.87
N GLU A 11 4.78 7.06 14.53
CA GLU A 11 4.62 5.72 13.97
C GLU A 11 3.77 5.74 12.69
N MET A 12 2.65 6.46 12.71
CA MET A 12 1.77 6.62 11.54
C MET A 12 2.46 7.34 10.37
N LEU A 13 3.25 8.38 10.64
CA LEU A 13 4.05 9.09 9.64
C LEU A 13 5.13 8.19 9.05
N LEU A 14 5.85 7.43 9.89
CA LEU A 14 6.84 6.46 9.43
C LEU A 14 6.20 5.38 8.56
N GLN A 15 5.02 4.88 8.95
CA GLN A 15 4.28 3.91 8.15
C GLN A 15 3.84 4.50 6.82
N LEU A 16 3.33 5.74 6.79
CA LEU A 16 2.94 6.43 5.57
C LEU A 16 4.14 6.54 4.60
N VAL A 17 5.29 7.01 5.07
CA VAL A 17 6.50 7.13 4.25
C VAL A 17 6.96 5.77 3.71
N ARG A 18 6.89 4.71 4.52
CA ARG A 18 7.24 3.34 4.09
C ARG A 18 6.30 2.86 2.98
N LEU A 19 4.99 3.08 3.14
CA LEU A 19 3.99 2.64 2.17
C LEU A 19 4.09 3.45 0.86
N GLU A 20 4.27 4.77 0.93
CA GLU A 20 4.47 5.63 -0.24
C GLU A 20 5.72 5.25 -1.04
N ARG A 21 6.80 4.80 -0.37
CA ARG A 21 7.99 4.26 -1.05
C ARG A 21 7.77 2.87 -1.65
N ARG A 22 6.92 2.04 -1.02
CA ARG A 22 6.61 0.68 -1.48
C ARG A 22 5.67 0.66 -2.67
N GLN A 23 4.71 1.58 -2.72
CA GLN A 23 3.71 1.67 -3.76
C GLN A 23 4.30 1.67 -5.20
N PRO A 24 5.27 2.52 -5.56
CA PRO A 24 5.83 2.51 -6.93
C PRO A 24 6.59 1.22 -7.25
N VAL A 25 7.10 0.50 -6.25
CA VAL A 25 7.74 -0.81 -6.45
C VAL A 25 6.68 -1.84 -6.84
N LEU A 26 5.56 -1.88 -6.10
CA LEU A 26 4.42 -2.76 -6.40
C LEU A 26 3.79 -2.46 -7.76
N GLU A 27 3.68 -1.19 -8.14
CA GLU A 27 3.19 -0.78 -9.46
C GLU A 27 4.09 -1.32 -10.59
N ARG A 28 5.42 -1.18 -10.45
CA ARG A 28 6.39 -1.72 -11.42
C ARG A 28 6.34 -3.24 -11.50
N ASP A 29 6.23 -3.92 -10.36
CA ASP A 29 6.17 -5.37 -10.32
C ASP A 29 4.87 -5.90 -10.91
N LEU A 30 3.75 -5.20 -10.67
CA LEU A 30 2.45 -5.51 -11.28
C LEU A 30 2.51 -5.36 -12.80
N ALA A 31 3.06 -4.24 -13.31
CA ALA A 31 3.23 -4.02 -14.74
C ALA A 31 4.07 -5.14 -15.38
N ARG A 32 5.22 -5.48 -14.78
CA ARG A 32 6.06 -6.59 -15.26
C ARG A 32 5.37 -7.95 -15.20
N ALA A 33 4.49 -8.18 -14.23
CA ALA A 33 3.72 -9.41 -14.15
C ALA A 33 2.62 -9.47 -15.22
N GLN A 34 1.97 -8.34 -15.50
CA GLN A 34 0.99 -8.19 -16.58
C GLN A 34 1.62 -8.40 -17.95
N ASP A 35 2.77 -7.79 -18.22
CA ASP A 35 3.52 -7.97 -19.48
C ASP A 35 3.89 -9.44 -19.71
N ARG A 36 4.37 -10.11 -18.64
CA ARG A 36 4.69 -11.54 -18.68
C ARG A 36 3.45 -12.40 -18.92
N HIS A 37 2.34 -12.09 -18.26
CA HIS A 37 1.08 -12.80 -18.46
C HIS A 37 0.53 -12.60 -19.87
N ALA A 38 0.63 -11.39 -20.43
CA ALA A 38 0.23 -11.09 -21.79
C ALA A 38 1.06 -11.87 -22.83
N THR A 39 2.36 -12.05 -22.56
CA THR A 39 3.27 -12.80 -23.44
C THR A 39 3.09 -14.32 -23.29
N PHE A 40 2.93 -14.81 -22.06
CA PHE A 40 2.82 -16.23 -21.74
C PHE A 40 1.67 -16.47 -20.75
N PRO A 41 0.42 -16.49 -21.23
CA PRO A 41 -0.74 -16.63 -20.36
C PRO A 41 -0.73 -18.02 -19.71
N ASN A 42 -0.66 -18.02 -18.38
CA ASN A 42 -0.80 -19.22 -17.59
C ASN A 42 -1.43 -18.91 -16.21
N PRO A 43 -2.01 -19.92 -15.53
CA PRO A 43 -2.72 -19.72 -14.27
C PRO A 43 -1.83 -19.21 -13.13
N VAL A 44 -0.53 -19.51 -13.16
CA VAL A 44 0.42 -19.04 -12.14
C VAL A 44 0.68 -17.54 -12.30
N ALA A 45 0.88 -17.09 -13.54
CA ALA A 45 1.06 -15.67 -13.87
C ALA A 45 -0.20 -14.86 -13.55
N GLU A 46 -1.39 -15.40 -13.84
CA GLU A 46 -2.67 -14.77 -13.49
C GLU A 46 -2.82 -14.58 -11.97
N ARG A 47 -2.53 -15.63 -11.17
CA ARG A 47 -2.54 -15.54 -9.70
C ARG A 47 -1.53 -14.53 -9.18
N GLN A 48 -0.36 -14.44 -9.79
CA GLN A 48 0.66 -13.46 -9.41
C GLN A 48 0.20 -12.02 -9.70
N VAL A 49 -0.43 -11.77 -10.86
CA VAL A 49 -1.03 -10.47 -11.19
C VAL A 49 -2.14 -10.13 -10.19
N ALA A 50 -3.05 -11.07 -9.91
CA ALA A 50 -4.12 -10.86 -8.94
C ALA A 50 -3.59 -10.55 -7.54
N LYS A 51 -2.55 -11.27 -7.09
CA LYS A 51 -1.90 -11.02 -5.79
C LYS A 51 -1.30 -9.63 -5.71
N LEU A 52 -0.51 -9.23 -6.72
CA LEU A 52 0.12 -7.91 -6.75
C LEU A 52 -0.91 -6.78 -6.85
N ALA A 53 -1.98 -6.98 -7.61
CA ALA A 53 -3.07 -6.00 -7.72
C ALA A 53 -3.82 -5.84 -6.39
N ALA A 54 -4.11 -6.94 -5.68
CA ALA A 54 -4.74 -6.89 -4.37
C ALA A 54 -3.84 -6.22 -3.32
N GLU A 55 -2.54 -6.52 -3.34
CA GLU A 55 -1.56 -5.90 -2.46
C GLU A 55 -1.44 -4.39 -2.71
N LEU A 56 -1.31 -3.98 -3.97
CA LEU A 56 -1.27 -2.56 -4.36
C LEU A 56 -2.54 -1.83 -3.90
N LYS A 57 -3.71 -2.43 -4.11
CA LYS A 57 -5.00 -1.87 -3.65
C LYS A 57 -5.03 -1.71 -2.13
N SER A 58 -4.56 -2.71 -1.39
CA SER A 58 -4.48 -2.63 0.07
C SER A 58 -3.54 -1.52 0.52
N VAL A 59 -2.35 -1.41 -0.08
CA VAL A 59 -1.38 -0.36 0.25
C VAL A 59 -1.96 1.03 -0.02
N ALA A 60 -2.60 1.23 -1.18
CA ALA A 60 -3.23 2.50 -1.52
C ALA A 60 -4.35 2.87 -0.54
N ALA A 61 -5.19 1.89 -0.15
CA ALA A 61 -6.23 2.12 0.85
C ALA A 61 -5.66 2.51 2.22
N THR A 62 -4.58 1.84 2.67
CA THR A 62 -3.91 2.19 3.94
C THR A 62 -3.26 3.56 3.89
N VAL A 63 -2.62 3.93 2.76
CA VAL A 63 -2.06 5.28 2.57
C VAL A 63 -3.15 6.35 2.70
N GLU A 64 -4.29 6.17 2.02
CA GLU A 64 -5.41 7.12 2.12
C GLU A 64 -5.98 7.19 3.54
N GLN A 65 -6.12 6.06 4.22
CA GLN A 65 -6.57 6.03 5.61
C GLN A 65 -5.60 6.80 6.53
N LEU A 66 -4.29 6.54 6.41
CA LEU A 66 -3.28 7.25 7.20
C LEU A 66 -3.30 8.76 6.91
N ARG A 67 -3.43 9.17 5.65
CA ARG A 67 -3.57 10.59 5.27
C ARG A 67 -4.79 11.23 5.90
N VAL A 68 -5.94 10.56 5.91
CA VAL A 68 -7.15 11.06 6.55
C VAL A 68 -6.96 11.20 8.05
N SER A 69 -6.35 10.22 8.71
CA SER A 69 -6.09 10.24 10.15
C SER A 69 -5.04 11.29 10.56
N LEU A 70 -4.06 11.58 9.71
CA LEU A 70 -2.99 12.55 9.98
C LEU A 70 -3.37 14.01 9.64
N ARG A 71 -4.41 14.25 8.82
CA ARG A 71 -4.88 15.60 8.45
C ARG A 71 -5.08 16.56 9.64
N PRO A 72 -5.72 16.15 10.77
CA PRO A 72 -5.90 17.03 11.92
C PRO A 72 -4.57 17.45 12.55
N ALA A 73 -3.60 16.54 12.63
CA ALA A 73 -2.27 16.79 13.19
C ALA A 73 -1.41 17.70 12.29
N MET A 74 -1.62 17.69 10.98
CA MET A 74 -0.88 18.51 10.01
C MET A 74 -1.39 19.95 9.85
N ARG A 75 -2.55 20.29 10.44
CA ARG A 75 -3.17 21.63 10.34
C ARG A 75 -2.95 22.52 11.58
N ALA A 76 -2.41 21.96 12.66
CA ALA A 76 -2.03 22.68 13.88
C ALA A 76 -0.64 23.30 13.72
#